data_AF-A0A8K0NWM4-F1
#
_entry.id   AF-A0A8K0NWM4-F1
#
_cell.length_a   1.000
_cell.length_b   1.000
_cell.length_c   1.000
_cell.angle_alpha   90.00
_cell.angle_beta   90.00
_cell.angle_gamma   90.00
#
_symmetry.space_group_name_H-M   'P 1'
#
loop_
_entity.id
_entity.type
_entity.pdbx_description
1 polymer ?
#
loop_
_entity_poly.entity_id
_entity_poly.type
_entity_poly.pdbx_seq_one_letter_code
_entity_poly.pdbx_strand_id
1 'polypeptide(L)' 'MRHRWAGHVQRMLETRVAKKVFLESMGGKRPVGKPRARWEDNVSKDTRDLLGIRNWREQSRD' A
#
# COMPACT_ATOMS: atom_id res chain seq x y z
N MET A 1 1.54 11.20 -7.26
CA MET A 1 0.44 10.20 -7.33
C MET A 1 0.82 8.92 -6.58
N ARG A 2 0.54 8.81 -5.27
CA ARG A 2 0.98 7.66 -4.44
C ARG A 2 0.36 6.33 -4.90
N HIS A 3 -0.90 6.35 -5.29
CA HIS A 3 -1.67 5.22 -5.87
C HIS A 3 -1.02 4.63 -7.14
N ARG A 4 -0.32 5.42 -7.98
CA ARG A 4 0.41 4.88 -9.15
C ARG A 4 1.58 3.97 -8.72
N TRP A 5 2.35 4.38 -7.71
CA TRP A 5 3.43 3.57 -7.15
C TRP A 5 2.88 2.34 -6.43
N ALA A 6 1.78 2.49 -5.69
CA ALA A 6 1.09 1.40 -5.01
C ALA A 6 0.65 0.29 -6.00
N GLY A 7 0.00 0.66 -7.10
CA GLY A 7 -0.39 -0.29 -8.14
C GLY A 7 0.80 -0.91 -8.88
N HIS A 8 1.85 -0.13 -9.15
CA HIS A 8 3.09 -0.65 -9.74
C HIS A 8 3.77 -1.70 -8.84
N VAL A 9 3.90 -1.45 -7.53
CA VAL A 9 4.41 -2.43 -6.56
C VAL A 9 3.47 -3.64 -6.47
N GLN A 10 2.15 -3.45 -6.56
CA GLN A 10 1.20 -4.57 -6.52
C GLN A 10 1.35 -5.51 -7.73
N ARG A 11 1.70 -5.01 -8.92
CA ARG A 11 2.03 -5.83 -10.11
C ARG A 11 3.45 -6.38 -10.17
N MET A 12 4.34 -6.02 -9.24
CA MET A 12 5.68 -6.62 -9.21
C MET A 12 5.64 -8.10 -8.82
N LEU A 13 6.48 -8.91 -9.47
CA LEU A 13 6.80 -10.29 -9.07
C LEU A 13 7.19 -10.35 -7.59
N GLU A 14 6.74 -11.41 -6.90
CA GLU A 14 7.01 -11.65 -5.46
C GLU A 14 8.49 -11.87 -5.13
N THR A 15 9.31 -12.17 -6.13
CA THR A 15 10.77 -12.20 -5.99
C THR A 15 11.40 -10.83 -5.77
N ARG A 16 10.74 -9.74 -6.17
CA ARG A 16 11.27 -8.36 -6.07
C ARG A 16 11.25 -7.88 -4.62
N VAL A 17 12.37 -7.35 -4.15
CA VAL A 17 12.54 -6.81 -2.79
C VAL A 17 11.44 -5.80 -2.42
N ALA A 18 11.06 -4.90 -3.34
CA ALA A 18 9.97 -3.94 -3.10
C ALA A 18 8.60 -4.61 -2.85
N LYS A 19 8.31 -5.73 -3.54
CA LYS A 19 7.08 -6.52 -3.33
C LYS A 19 7.15 -7.26 -1.98
N LYS A 20 8.30 -7.85 -1.65
CA LYS A 20 8.52 -8.52 -0.35
C LYS A 20 8.34 -7.56 0.82
N VAL A 21 9.08 -6.45 0.85
CA VAL A 21 8.99 -5.41 1.91
C VAL A 21 7.59 -4.78 2.00
N PHE A 22 6.81 -4.79 0.90
CA PHE A 22 5.42 -4.32 0.89
C PHE A 22 4.40 -5.36 1.40
N LEU A 23 4.69 -6.66 1.24
CA LEU A 23 3.85 -7.74 1.77
C LEU A 23 4.20 -8.10 3.22
N GLU A 24 5.49 -8.06 3.56
CA GLU A 24 5.99 -8.30 4.91
C GLU A 24 5.52 -7.18 5.83
N SER A 25 4.64 -7.53 6.77
CA SER A 25 4.29 -6.64 7.88
C SER A 25 5.53 -6.46 8.76
N MET A 26 6.34 -5.44 8.45
CA MET A 26 7.52 -4.99 9.21
C MET A 26 7.24 -5.00 10.71
N GLY A 27 7.65 -6.09 11.37
CA GLY A 27 7.40 -6.34 12.78
C GLY A 27 8.28 -5.47 13.66
N GLY A 28 7.72 -4.88 14.71
CA GLY A 28 8.47 -4.06 15.64
C GLY A 28 7.59 -3.18 16.52
N LYS A 29 8.16 -2.71 17.63
CA LYS A 29 7.50 -1.75 18.52
C LYS A 29 7.45 -0.38 17.81
N ARG A 30 6.25 0.12 17.52
CA ARG A 30 6.09 1.45 16.90
C ARG A 30 6.71 2.53 17.82
N PRO A 31 7.49 3.49 17.28
CA PRO A 31 7.97 4.63 18.05
C PRO A 31 6.80 5.50 18.50
N VAL A 32 6.87 6.01 19.73
CA VAL A 32 5.88 6.90 20.33
C VAL A 32 5.81 8.20 19.52
N GLY A 33 4.61 8.74 19.33
CA GLY A 33 4.37 9.98 18.55
C GLY A 33 4.21 9.79 17.04
N LYS A 34 4.49 8.62 16.47
CA LYS A 34 4.23 8.37 15.04
C LYS A 34 2.71 8.25 14.78
N PRO A 35 2.15 8.90 13.74
CA PRO A 35 0.73 8.76 13.39
C PRO A 35 0.28 7.31 13.27
N ARG A 36 -0.94 7.00 13.75
CA ARG A 36 -1.52 5.65 13.70
C ARG A 36 -1.68 5.15 12.26
N ALA A 37 -2.06 6.06 11.36
CA ALA A 37 -2.27 5.80 9.94
C ALA A 37 -0.98 5.28 9.26
N ARG A 38 -1.09 4.11 8.64
CA ARG A 38 -0.07 3.57 7.74
C ARG A 38 -0.09 4.32 6.41
N TRP A 39 1.01 4.21 5.66
CA TRP A 39 1.04 4.69 4.29
C TRP A 39 -0.05 4.03 3.42
N GLU A 40 -0.40 2.77 3.70
CA GLU A 40 -1.49 2.05 3.02
C GLU A 40 -2.87 2.63 3.29
N ASP A 41 -3.17 3.02 4.54
CA ASP A 41 -4.48 3.56 4.93
C ASP A 41 -4.80 4.81 4.11
N ASN A 42 -3.81 5.67 3.93
CA ASN A 42 -3.90 6.85 3.08
C ASN A 42 -4.00 6.49 1.58
N VAL A 43 -3.53 5.32 1.10
CA VAL A 43 -3.72 4.89 -0.30
C VAL A 43 -5.14 4.39 -0.51
N SER A 44 -5.66 3.61 0.42
CA SER A 44 -7.07 3.19 0.46
C SER A 44 -8.00 4.40 0.54
N LYS A 45 -7.61 5.46 1.26
CA LYS A 45 -8.31 6.75 1.25
C LYS A 45 -8.23 7.42 -0.13
N ASP A 46 -7.04 7.66 -0.68
CA ASP A 46 -6.90 8.32 -1.99
C ASP A 46 -7.68 7.57 -3.09
N THR A 47 -7.64 6.23 -3.12
CA THR A 47 -8.31 5.41 -4.14
C THR A 47 -9.82 5.34 -3.96
N ARG A 48 -10.32 5.36 -2.72
CA ARG A 48 -11.75 5.52 -2.43
C ARG A 48 -12.24 6.91 -2.82
N ASP A 49 -11.54 7.96 -2.42
CA ASP A 49 -12.00 9.35 -2.55
C ASP A 49 -11.86 9.87 -3.99
N LEU A 50 -10.84 9.42 -4.74
CA LEU A 50 -10.58 9.87 -6.13
C LEU A 50 -11.13 8.94 -7.21
N LEU A 51 -11.28 7.64 -6.94
CA LEU A 51 -11.64 6.63 -7.95
C LEU A 51 -12.86 5.78 -7.55
N GLY A 52 -13.41 5.95 -6.34
CA GLY A 52 -14.49 5.10 -5.81
C GLY A 52 -14.07 3.67 -5.44
N ILE A 53 -12.81 3.30 -5.64
CA ILE A 53 -12.33 1.93 -5.50
C ILE A 53 -12.08 1.61 -4.03
N ARG A 54 -12.85 0.65 -3.49
CA ARG A 54 -12.66 0.17 -2.10
C ARG A 54 -11.51 -0.84 -1.97
N ASN A 55 -11.34 -1.75 -2.93
CA ASN A 55 -10.30 -2.79 -2.89
C ASN A 55 -9.19 -2.53 -3.94
N TRP A 56 -8.41 -1.46 -3.74
CA TRP A 56 -7.37 -1.07 -4.70
C TRP A 56 -6.28 -2.14 -4.90
N ARG A 57 -6.03 -2.99 -3.90
CA ARG A 57 -5.07 -4.11 -4.00
C ARG A 57 -5.51 -5.17 -5.01
N GLU A 58 -6.81 -5.38 -5.16
CA GLU A 58 -7.40 -6.29 -6.13
C GLU A 58 -7.48 -5.63 -7.51
N GLN A 59 -7.99 -4.40 -7.59
CA GLN A 59 -8.05 -3.63 -8.84
C GLN A 59 -6.68 -3.36 -9.48
N SER A 60 -5.58 -3.42 -8.71
CA SER A 60 -4.23 -3.23 -9.23
C SER A 60 -3.53 -4.54 -9.62
N ARG A 61 -4.26 -5.67 -9.72
CA ARG A 61 -3.71 -6.94 -10.23
C ARG A 61 -3.81 -7.06 -11.76
N ASP A 62 -4.75 -6.35 -12.37
CA ASP A 62 -4.77 -6.02 -13.82
C ASP A 62 -3.73 -4.93 -14.16
#